data_AF-W6QR07-F1
#
_entry.id   AF-W6QR07-F1
#
_cell.length_a   1.000
_cell.length_b   1.000
_cell.length_c   1.000
_cell.angle_alpha   90.00
_cell.angle_beta   90.00
_cell.angle_gamma   90.00
#
_symmetry.space_group_name_H-M   'P 1'
#
loop_
_entity.id
_entity.type
_entity.pdbx_description
1 polymer ?
#
loop_
_entity_poly.entity_id
_entity_poly.type
_entity_poly.pdbx_seq_one_letter_code
_entity_poly.pdbx_strand_id
1 'polypeptide(L)'
;MTGQNALRPLRPMVQASLSQLQTSPSSCGKRQNVSLACTNCRQKRTKCSGALPCANCKAKLCQCIYDPSSDRRRKSYSIESSALRQALLYTVVKLRSRARDEVKTFISKIRSLQTDRDGENFLLRESSHAIDNSR
;
A
#
# COMPACT_ATOMS: atom_id res chain seq x y z
N MET A 1 -28.10 28.81 30.22
CA MET A 1 -26.83 28.44 29.56
C MET A 1 -27.09 27.25 28.64
N THR A 2 -27.41 27.48 27.37
CA THR A 2 -27.64 26.40 26.39
C THR A 2 -26.70 26.57 25.21
N GLY A 3 -25.52 25.94 25.33
CA GLY A 3 -24.55 25.84 24.24
C GLY A 3 -25.03 24.81 23.23
N GLN A 4 -25.57 25.25 22.10
CA GLN A 4 -25.95 24.39 20.99
C GLN A 4 -24.69 23.92 20.26
N ASN A 5 -24.28 22.68 20.51
CA ASN A 5 -23.20 22.02 19.79
C ASN A 5 -23.73 21.52 18.44
N ALA A 6 -23.84 22.43 17.46
CA ALA A 6 -24.24 22.10 16.11
C ALA A 6 -23.06 21.48 15.35
N LEU A 7 -23.08 20.16 15.17
CA LEU A 7 -22.11 19.46 14.32
C LEU A 7 -22.23 19.99 12.88
N ARG A 8 -21.08 20.36 12.30
CA ARG A 8 -21.01 20.87 10.92
C ARG A 8 -21.53 19.81 9.94
N PRO A 9 -22.44 20.16 9.01
CA PRO A 9 -22.89 19.24 7.96
C PRO A 9 -21.73 18.79 7.07
N LEU A 10 -21.67 17.49 6.77
CA LEU A 10 -20.73 16.95 5.78
C LEU A 10 -21.11 17.48 4.39
N ARG A 11 -20.13 17.93 3.61
CA ARG A 11 -20.36 18.36 2.24
C ARG A 11 -20.68 17.14 1.36
N PRO A 12 -21.67 17.22 0.46
CA PRO A 12 -21.95 16.15 -0.50
C PRO A 12 -20.74 15.89 -1.39
N MET A 13 -20.47 14.61 -1.66
CA MET A 13 -19.36 14.18 -2.49
C MET A 13 -19.70 14.50 -3.96
N VAL A 14 -19.17 15.61 -4.48
CA VAL A 14 -19.25 15.90 -5.92
C VAL A 14 -18.37 14.87 -6.62
N GLN A 15 -18.96 14.06 -7.51
CA GLN A 15 -18.24 13.07 -8.32
C GLN A 15 -17.12 13.77 -9.08
N ALA A 16 -15.88 13.46 -8.71
CA ALA A 16 -14.71 13.88 -9.46
C ALA A 16 -14.78 13.21 -10.84
N SER A 17 -14.98 14.02 -11.88
CA SER A 17 -14.91 13.58 -13.27
C SER A 17 -13.54 12.92 -13.51
N LEU A 18 -13.52 11.72 -14.08
CA LEU A 18 -12.36 10.84 -14.29
C LEU A 18 -11.33 11.37 -15.32
N SER A 19 -11.23 12.68 -15.51
CA SER A 19 -10.49 13.28 -16.64
C SER A 19 -9.03 13.64 -16.34
N GLN A 20 -8.46 13.27 -15.18
CA GLN A 20 -7.12 13.75 -14.77
C GLN A 20 -6.02 12.68 -14.66
N LEU A 21 -6.11 11.59 -15.42
CA LEU A 21 -4.97 10.67 -15.62
C LEU A 21 -3.89 11.21 -16.57
N GLN A 22 -3.96 12.47 -17.02
CA GLN A 22 -3.01 13.05 -17.96
C GLN A 22 -1.88 13.82 -17.26
N THR A 23 -0.69 13.22 -17.29
CA THR A 23 0.60 13.88 -17.06
C THR A 23 0.93 14.80 -18.24
N SER A 24 0.54 16.07 -18.17
CA SER A 24 1.06 17.14 -19.03
C SER A 24 1.05 18.48 -18.27
N PRO A 25 2.16 19.25 -18.26
CA PRO A 25 2.27 20.46 -17.44
C PRO A 25 1.71 21.67 -18.18
N SER A 26 0.40 21.80 -18.24
CA SER A 26 -0.24 23.02 -18.75
C SER A 26 -1.72 23.11 -18.37
N SER A 27 -2.00 23.63 -17.18
CA SER A 27 -3.19 24.47 -16.97
C SER A 27 -3.04 25.32 -15.71
N CYS A 28 -3.28 26.60 -15.91
CA CYS A 28 -3.21 27.68 -14.94
C CYS A 28 -4.21 27.45 -13.78
N GLY A 29 -3.74 27.67 -12.54
CA GLY A 29 -4.60 28.22 -11.48
C GLY A 29 -4.99 27.33 -10.29
N LYS A 30 -4.87 25.99 -10.34
CA LYS A 30 -5.22 25.15 -9.17
C LYS A 30 -4.07 24.22 -8.80
N ARG A 31 -3.50 24.43 -7.61
CA ARG A 31 -2.46 23.56 -7.05
C ARG A 31 -3.04 22.16 -6.86
N GLN A 32 -2.51 21.19 -7.61
CA GLN A 32 -2.85 19.78 -7.42
C GLN A 32 -2.16 19.24 -6.16
N ASN A 33 -2.87 18.41 -5.40
CA ASN A 33 -2.28 17.72 -4.26
C ASN A 33 -1.24 16.71 -4.76
N VAL A 34 0.01 16.90 -4.36
CA VAL A 34 1.12 16.02 -4.75
C VAL A 34 1.15 14.81 -3.81
N SER A 35 1.14 13.60 -4.38
CA SER A 35 1.16 12.35 -3.60
C SER A 35 2.51 12.04 -2.95
N LEU A 36 3.61 12.52 -3.55
CA LEU A 36 4.99 12.33 -3.12
C LEU A 36 5.77 13.66 -3.23
N ALA A 37 6.23 14.23 -2.12
CA ALA A 37 7.18 15.35 -2.16
C ALA A 37 8.61 14.86 -2.41
N CYS A 38 9.45 15.69 -3.07
CA CYS A 38 10.89 15.43 -3.22
C CYS A 38 11.61 15.37 -1.85
N THR A 39 12.79 14.75 -1.80
CA THR A 39 13.58 14.52 -0.59
C THR A 39 13.90 15.81 0.17
N ASN A 40 14.31 16.87 -0.53
CA ASN A 40 14.59 18.18 0.07
C ASN A 40 13.33 18.83 0.70
N CYS A 41 12.19 18.81 -0.01
CA CYS A 41 10.94 19.34 0.52
C CYS A 41 10.41 18.52 1.70
N ARG A 42 10.57 17.18 1.66
CA ARG A 42 10.26 16.28 2.78
C ARG A 42 11.08 16.63 4.01
N GLN A 43 12.40 16.72 3.87
CA GLN A 43 13.32 17.01 4.97
C GLN A 43 13.03 18.38 5.60
N LYS A 44 12.74 19.40 4.77
CA LYS A 44 12.44 20.76 5.24
C LYS A 44 10.97 20.97 5.65
N ARG A 45 10.11 19.95 5.54
CA ARG A 45 8.66 20.02 5.81
C ARG A 45 7.97 21.19 5.09
N THR A 46 8.40 21.46 3.85
CA THR A 46 7.84 22.54 3.00
C THR A 46 6.95 21.97 1.91
N LYS A 47 6.01 22.79 1.41
CA LYS A 47 5.12 22.38 0.31
C LYS A 47 5.92 22.10 -0.96
N CYS A 48 5.78 20.89 -1.50
CA CYS A 48 6.37 20.49 -2.76
C CYS A 48 5.37 20.74 -3.90
N SER A 49 5.86 21.24 -5.06
CA SER A 49 5.01 21.49 -6.22
C SER A 49 4.87 20.29 -7.16
N GLY A 50 5.57 19.18 -6.94
CA GLY A 50 5.47 17.97 -7.76
C GLY A 50 6.17 18.02 -9.12
N ALA A 51 6.50 19.22 -9.63
CA ALA A 51 7.34 19.39 -10.82
C ALA A 51 8.78 18.91 -10.59
N LEU A 52 9.53 18.67 -11.68
CA LEU A 52 10.94 18.30 -11.66
C LEU A 52 11.76 19.32 -12.49
N PRO A 53 12.62 20.14 -11.87
CA PRO A 53 12.74 20.37 -10.42
C PRO A 53 11.50 21.07 -9.85
N CYS A 54 11.17 20.81 -8.58
CA CYS A 54 10.02 21.45 -7.94
C CYS A 54 10.29 22.94 -7.73
N ALA A 55 9.24 23.78 -7.64
CA ALA A 55 9.37 25.24 -7.60
C ALA A 55 10.29 25.74 -6.47
N ASN A 56 10.24 25.09 -5.31
CA ASN A 56 11.10 25.42 -4.17
C ASN A 56 12.56 25.04 -4.42
N CYS A 57 12.81 23.86 -5.00
CA CYS A 57 14.17 23.44 -5.36
C CYS A 57 14.76 24.29 -6.48
N LYS A 58 13.93 24.68 -7.47
CA LYS A 58 14.32 25.60 -8.55
C LYS A 58 14.71 26.96 -8.00
N ALA A 59 13.90 27.55 -7.11
CA ALA A 59 14.18 28.86 -6.51
C ALA A 59 15.43 28.86 -5.61
N LYS A 60 15.70 27.75 -4.91
CA LYS A 60 16.85 27.62 -4.00
C LYS A 60 18.10 27.02 -4.66
N LEU A 61 18.04 26.74 -5.96
CA LEU A 61 19.09 26.07 -6.73
C LEU A 61 19.65 24.83 -6.00
N CYS A 62 18.76 24.04 -5.39
CA CYS A 62 19.14 22.86 -4.63
C CYS A 62 18.66 21.58 -5.30
N GLN A 63 19.27 20.46 -4.90
CA GLN A 63 19.03 19.15 -5.49
C GLN A 63 17.55 18.72 -5.33
N CYS A 64 16.90 18.33 -6.42
CA CYS A 64 15.50 17.88 -6.43
C CYS A 64 15.42 16.40 -6.81
N ILE A 65 15.44 15.52 -5.80
CA ILE A 65 15.34 14.07 -6.01
C ILE A 65 14.00 13.58 -5.46
N TYR A 66 13.31 12.74 -6.23
CA TYR A 66 12.16 11.99 -5.74
C TYR A 66 12.61 10.56 -5.50
N ASP A 67 12.45 10.10 -4.26
CA ASP A 67 12.73 8.71 -3.90
C ASP A 67 11.39 7.98 -3.62
N PRO A 68 10.87 7.19 -4.58
CA PRO A 68 9.63 6.46 -4.40
C PRO A 68 9.75 5.36 -3.33
N SER A 69 10.96 4.88 -3.03
CA SER A 69 11.19 3.83 -2.03
C SER A 69 11.03 4.34 -0.60
N SER A 70 11.21 5.65 -0.39
CA SER A 70 11.01 6.31 0.90
C SER A 70 9.54 6.47 1.32
N ASP A 71 8.57 6.20 0.44
CA ASP A 71 7.15 6.20 0.82
C ASP A 71 6.80 4.92 1.59
N ARG A 72 7.00 4.96 2.92
CA ARG A 72 6.67 3.84 3.82
C ARG A 72 5.22 3.39 3.70
N ARG A 73 4.28 4.25 3.27
CA ARG A 73 2.87 3.88 3.04
C ARG A 73 2.70 2.86 1.92
N ARG A 74 3.53 2.92 0.88
CA ARG A 74 3.50 1.95 -0.23
C ARG A 74 4.27 0.68 0.10
N LYS A 75 5.32 0.78 0.91
CA LYS A 75 6.15 -0.36 1.29
C LYS A 75 5.39 -1.39 2.14
N SER A 76 4.56 -0.95 3.08
CA SER A 76 3.71 -1.87 3.87
C SER A 76 2.68 -2.59 3.00
N TYR A 77 1.99 -1.87 2.12
CA TYR A 77 1.00 -2.48 1.21
C TYR A 77 1.65 -3.50 0.27
N SER A 78 2.84 -3.20 -0.26
CA SER A 78 3.58 -4.09 -1.15
C SER A 78 4.00 -5.40 -0.45
N ILE A 79 4.49 -5.31 0.79
CA ILE A 79 4.93 -6.48 1.56
C ILE A 79 3.72 -7.36 1.91
N GLU A 80 2.66 -6.78 2.46
CA GLU A 80 1.44 -7.52 2.83
C GLU A 80 0.79 -8.18 1.60
N SER A 81 0.71 -7.46 0.48
CA SER A 81 0.17 -7.99 -0.77
C SER A 81 0.99 -9.19 -1.30
N SER A 82 2.32 -9.12 -1.19
CA SER A 82 3.19 -10.21 -1.61
C SER A 82 3.09 -11.44 -0.71
N ALA A 83 3.02 -11.24 0.61
CA ALA A 83 2.91 -12.31 1.59
C ALA A 83 1.57 -13.05 1.48
N LEU A 84 0.47 -12.31 1.33
CA LEU A 84 -0.86 -12.87 1.07
C LEU A 84 -0.88 -13.68 -0.23
N ARG A 85 -0.32 -13.13 -1.31
CA ARG A 85 -0.24 -13.84 -2.60
C ARG A 85 0.54 -15.14 -2.48
N GLN A 86 1.63 -15.14 -1.72
CA GLN A 86 2.46 -16.33 -1.50
C GLN A 86 1.72 -17.41 -0.69
N ALA A 87 1.03 -17.03 0.39
CA ALA A 87 0.22 -17.94 1.20
C ALA A 87 -0.91 -18.57 0.38
N LEU A 88 -1.56 -17.80 -0.49
CA LEU A 88 -2.60 -18.29 -1.41
C LEU A 88 -2.04 -19.29 -2.42
N LEU A 89 -0.88 -19.01 -3.03
CA LEU A 89 -0.25 -19.95 -3.95
C LEU A 89 0.15 -21.25 -3.24
N TYR A 90 0.74 -21.15 -2.05
CA TYR A 90 1.09 -22.31 -1.24
C TYR A 90 -0.11 -23.21 -0.95
N THR A 91 -1.23 -22.62 -0.52
CA THR A 91 -2.48 -23.37 -0.27
C THR A 91 -3.01 -24.03 -1.53
N VAL A 92 -3.09 -23.31 -2.66
CA VAL A 92 -3.55 -23.88 -3.94
C VAL A 92 -2.67 -25.06 -4.36
N VAL A 93 -1.34 -24.92 -4.26
CA VAL A 93 -0.41 -26.01 -4.59
C VAL A 93 -0.63 -27.19 -3.66
N LYS A 94 -0.63 -26.98 -2.33
CA LYS A 94 -0.85 -28.07 -1.35
C LYS A 94 -2.15 -28.83 -1.57
N LEU A 95 -3.21 -28.16 -2.02
CA LEU A 95 -4.50 -28.78 -2.32
C LEU A 95 -4.52 -29.51 -3.68
N ARG A 96 -3.75 -29.04 -4.67
CA ARG A 96 -3.75 -29.59 -6.04
C ARG A 96 -2.71 -30.68 -6.30
N SER A 97 -1.51 -30.58 -5.70
CA SER A 97 -0.33 -31.34 -6.12
C SER A 97 -0.02 -32.59 -5.29
N ARG A 98 -0.76 -32.85 -4.20
CA ARG A 98 -0.41 -33.89 -3.23
C ARG A 98 -1.41 -35.05 -3.19
N ALA A 99 -0.93 -36.20 -2.71
CA ALA A 99 -1.75 -37.37 -2.45
C ALA A 99 -2.90 -37.04 -1.48
N ARG A 100 -4.05 -37.72 -1.65
CA ARG A 100 -5.30 -37.43 -0.91
C ARG A 100 -5.09 -37.38 0.60
N ASP A 101 -4.18 -38.18 1.16
CA ASP A 101 -3.94 -38.23 2.59
C ASP A 101 -3.17 -37.02 3.12
N GLU A 102 -2.22 -36.49 2.35
CA GLU A 102 -1.50 -35.28 2.74
C GLU A 102 -2.42 -34.04 2.72
N VAL A 103 -3.36 -34.00 1.77
CA VAL A 103 -4.42 -32.98 1.73
C VAL A 103 -5.32 -33.09 2.97
N LYS A 104 -5.71 -34.31 3.37
CA LYS A 104 -6.49 -34.52 4.61
C LYS A 104 -5.71 -34.05 5.83
N THR A 105 -4.44 -34.42 5.97
CA THR A 105 -3.60 -33.98 7.10
C THR A 105 -3.47 -32.45 7.14
N PHE A 106 -3.29 -31.81 5.99
CA PHE A 106 -3.22 -30.36 5.89
C PHE A 106 -4.53 -29.68 6.32
N ILE A 107 -5.67 -30.16 5.83
CA ILE A 107 -6.99 -29.64 6.20
C ILE A 107 -7.26 -29.88 7.69
N SER A 108 -6.92 -31.05 8.24
CA SER A 108 -7.08 -31.35 9.67
C SER A 108 -6.25 -30.43 10.54
N LYS A 109 -5.01 -30.09 10.13
CA LYS A 109 -4.18 -29.10 10.82
C LYS A 109 -4.84 -27.72 10.82
N ILE A 110 -5.32 -27.24 9.68
CA ILE A 110 -6.03 -25.94 9.59
C ILE A 110 -7.26 -25.93 10.50
N ARG A 111 -8.08 -26.99 10.46
CA ARG A 111 -9.29 -27.12 11.29
C ARG A 111 -9.00 -27.22 12.79
N SER A 112 -7.79 -27.62 13.18
CA SER A 112 -7.38 -27.72 14.59
C SER A 112 -6.95 -26.37 15.19
N LEU A 113 -6.76 -25.35 14.36
CA LEU A 113 -6.38 -24.00 14.82
C LEU A 113 -7.60 -23.32 15.45
N GLN A 114 -7.36 -22.60 16.54
CA GLN A 114 -8.42 -22.02 17.37
C GLN A 114 -8.99 -20.73 16.80
N THR A 115 -8.18 -19.96 16.07
CA THR A 115 -8.60 -18.69 15.48
C THR A 115 -8.15 -18.55 14.03
N ASP A 116 -8.87 -17.71 13.27
CA ASP A 116 -8.50 -17.37 11.89
C ASP A 116 -7.09 -16.77 11.80
N ARG A 117 -6.68 -16.03 12.85
CA ARG A 117 -5.35 -15.41 12.94
C ARG A 117 -4.23 -16.44 13.09
N ASP A 118 -4.49 -17.53 13.80
CA ASP A 118 -3.54 -18.65 13.89
C ASP A 118 -3.43 -19.37 12.55
N GLY A 119 -4.55 -19.49 11.82
CA GLY A 119 -4.61 -19.94 10.43
C GLY A 119 -3.73 -19.11 9.51
N GLU A 120 -3.89 -17.79 9.55
CA GLU A 120 -3.09 -16.84 8.76
C GLU A 120 -1.60 -16.96 9.07
N ASN A 121 -1.22 -16.94 10.35
CA ASN A 121 0.18 -17.07 10.78
C ASN A 121 0.80 -18.40 10.34
N PHE A 122 0.05 -19.50 10.46
CA PHE A 122 0.48 -20.83 10.01
C PHE A 122 0.76 -20.84 8.51
N LEU A 123 -0.17 -20.31 7.70
CA LEU A 123 -0.02 -20.27 6.24
C LEU A 123 1.13 -19.38 5.79
N LEU A 124 1.28 -18.19 6.38
CA LEU A 124 2.37 -17.27 6.07
C LEU A 124 3.74 -17.90 6.36
N ARG A 125 3.89 -18.55 7.52
CA ARG A 125 5.13 -19.22 7.92
C ARG A 125 5.45 -20.40 6.98
N GLU A 126 4.50 -21.29 6.75
CA GLU A 126 4.70 -22.47 5.89
C GLU A 126 5.00 -22.08 4.44
N SER A 127 4.33 -21.04 3.93
CA SER A 127 4.55 -20.54 2.57
C SER A 127 5.95 -19.94 2.38
N SER A 128 6.58 -19.45 3.46
CA SER A 128 7.95 -18.94 3.43
C SER A 128 8.99 -20.07 3.37
N HIS A 129 8.80 -21.13 4.16
CA HIS A 129 9.68 -22.31 4.17
C HIS A 129 9.63 -23.13 2.86
N ALA A 130 8.50 -23.09 2.15
CA ALA A 130 8.34 -23.80 0.88
C ALA A 130 9.20 -23.19 -0.26
N ILE A 131 9.56 -21.90 -0.17
CA ILE A 131 10.42 -21.23 -1.16
C ILE A 131 11.88 -21.64 -1.00
N ASP A 132 12.37 -21.75 0.24
CA ASP A 132 13.77 -22.10 0.52
C ASP A 132 14.12 -23.55 0.11
N ASN A 133 13.15 -24.46 0.13
CA ASN A 133 13.37 -25.88 -0.21
C ASN A 133 13.20 -26.19 -1.71
N SER A 134 12.98 -25.18 -2.55
CA SER A 134 12.81 -25.32 -4.01
C SER A 134 13.99 -24.74 -4.81
N ARG A 135 15.12 -24.48 -4.16
CA ARG A 135 16.34 -23.87 -4.72
C ARG A 135 17.52 -24.78 -4.51
#